data_AF-A0A7K4HBC5-F1
#
_entry.id   AF-A0A7K4HBC5-F1
#
_cell.length_a   1.000
_cell.length_b   1.000
_cell.length_c   1.000
_cell.angle_alpha   90.00
_cell.angle_beta   90.00
_cell.angle_gamma   90.00
#
_symmetry.space_group_name_H-M   'P 1'
#
loop_
_entity.id
_entity.type
_entity.pdbx_description
1 polymer ?
#
loop_
_entity_poly.entity_id
_entity_poly.type
_entity_poly.pdbx_seq_one_letter_code
_entity_poly.pdbx_strand_id
1 'polypeptide(L)'
;MFKTKGFSSNNSLKRRAVIVDAPDLPPEECEFFITSAGVADTEKAGVPDIKSIDFEVEELFEEEPEEVIEESPEIPLINVKGIGAGTAENLEEHGITSIENLIKSDPEEIASKISGVSSKKVIEWQTSAKELIKI
;
A
#
# COMPACT_ATOMS: atom_id res chain seq x y z
N MET A 1 -19.69 5.24 -55.39
CA MET A 1 -20.76 4.82 -54.45
C MET A 1 -20.40 3.44 -53.92
N PHE A 2 -19.73 3.37 -52.77
CA PHE A 2 -19.30 2.11 -52.16
C PHE A 2 -20.14 1.84 -50.92
N LYS A 3 -21.06 0.87 -51.00
CA LYS A 3 -21.79 0.35 -49.85
C LYS A 3 -20.99 -0.82 -49.27
N THR A 4 -20.30 -0.61 -48.16
CA THR A 4 -19.77 -1.72 -47.36
C THR A 4 -20.93 -2.39 -46.62
N LYS A 5 -21.19 -3.62 -47.05
CA LYS A 5 -22.04 -4.62 -46.41
C LYS A 5 -21.29 -5.08 -45.16
N GLY A 6 -21.69 -4.62 -43.97
CA GLY A 6 -21.11 -5.18 -42.74
C GLY A 6 -21.09 -4.33 -41.48
N PHE A 7 -21.50 -3.07 -41.48
CA PHE A 7 -21.75 -2.39 -40.20
C PHE A 7 -23.15 -2.75 -39.69
N SER A 8 -23.25 -3.96 -39.14
CA SER A 8 -24.26 -4.24 -38.11
C SER A 8 -23.96 -3.27 -36.98
N SER A 9 -24.57 -2.09 -37.05
CA SER A 9 -24.65 -1.19 -35.91
C SER A 9 -25.35 -2.00 -34.84
N ASN A 10 -24.56 -2.43 -33.85
CA ASN A 10 -25.01 -3.27 -32.78
C ASN A 10 -26.23 -2.60 -32.14
N ASN A 11 -27.43 -3.09 -32.45
CA ASN A 11 -28.71 -2.62 -31.89
C ASN A 11 -28.78 -2.90 -30.37
N SER A 12 -27.71 -3.47 -29.82
CA SER A 12 -27.51 -3.84 -28.42
C SER A 12 -26.49 -2.93 -27.72
N LEU A 13 -26.63 -1.62 -27.85
CA LEU A 13 -26.09 -0.71 -26.84
C LEU A 13 -27.11 0.35 -26.44
N LYS A 14 -28.34 -0.09 -26.17
CA LYS A 14 -29.34 0.73 -25.49
C LYS A 14 -28.90 0.89 -24.04
N ARG A 15 -28.24 2.01 -23.73
CA ARG A 15 -27.95 2.39 -22.35
C ARG A 15 -29.27 2.85 -21.70
N ARG A 16 -29.62 2.25 -20.56
CA ARG A 16 -30.84 2.59 -19.80
C ARG A 16 -30.40 3.18 -18.45
N ALA A 17 -30.88 4.37 -18.13
CA ALA A 17 -30.79 4.97 -16.80
C ALA A 17 -32.20 5.04 -16.21
N VAL A 18 -32.34 4.77 -14.92
CA VAL A 18 -33.59 4.89 -14.16
C VAL A 18 -33.29 5.77 -12.96
N ILE A 19 -33.96 6.91 -12.87
CA ILE A 19 -33.85 7.86 -11.75
C ILE A 19 -35.13 7.69 -10.94
N VAL A 20 -34.98 7.37 -9.65
CA VAL A 20 -36.11 7.23 -8.71
C VAL A 20 -35.90 8.27 -7.63
N ASP A 21 -36.81 9.25 -7.58
CA ASP A 21 -36.80 10.31 -6.59
C ASP A 21 -37.86 10.06 -5.50
N ALA A 22 -37.60 10.56 -4.30
CA ALA A 22 -38.58 10.51 -3.22
C ALA A 22 -39.65 11.58 -3.46
N PRO A 23 -40.95 11.25 -3.32
CA PRO A 23 -42.04 12.20 -3.59
C PRO A 23 -42.10 13.38 -2.62
N ASP A 24 -41.32 13.33 -1.53
CA ASP A 24 -41.34 14.31 -0.44
C ASP A 24 -40.00 15.08 -0.32
N LEU A 25 -39.18 15.05 -1.38
CA LEU A 25 -37.93 15.80 -1.41
C LEU A 25 -38.23 17.31 -1.51
N PRO A 26 -37.59 18.18 -0.70
CA PRO A 26 -37.64 19.62 -0.91
C PRO A 26 -37.22 19.97 -2.35
N PRO A 27 -37.65 21.12 -2.91
CA PRO A 27 -37.38 21.50 -4.31
C PRO A 27 -35.92 21.90 -4.59
N GLU A 28 -34.97 21.26 -3.92
CA GLU A 28 -33.55 21.45 -4.17
C GLU A 28 -33.19 20.71 -5.47
N GLU A 29 -32.67 21.46 -6.43
CA GLU A 29 -32.25 20.93 -7.73
C GLU A 29 -31.04 20.00 -7.53
N CYS A 30 -31.19 18.71 -7.85
CA CYS A 30 -30.10 17.74 -7.81
C CYS A 30 -29.47 17.62 -9.20
N GLU A 31 -28.19 17.98 -9.31
CA GLU A 31 -27.38 17.85 -10.52
C GLU A 31 -26.27 16.81 -10.31
N PHE A 32 -26.09 15.93 -11.30
CA PHE A 32 -24.97 15.00 -11.34
C PHE A 32 -24.52 14.80 -12.80
N PHE A 33 -23.25 14.44 -12.96
CA PHE A 33 -22.59 14.26 -14.26
C PHE A 33 -22.26 12.79 -14.50
N ILE A 34 -22.61 12.28 -15.68
CA ILE A 34 -22.16 10.96 -16.13
C ILE A 34 -20.85 11.13 -16.88
N THR A 35 -19.74 10.81 -16.22
CA THR A 35 -18.37 10.88 -16.75
C THR A 35 -17.90 9.53 -17.29
N SER A 36 -16.71 9.48 -17.91
CA SER A 36 -16.10 8.23 -18.37
C SER A 36 -15.80 7.23 -17.24
N ALA A 37 -15.72 7.70 -16.00
CA ALA A 37 -15.47 6.89 -14.81
C ALA A 37 -16.76 6.46 -14.08
N GLY A 38 -17.92 7.01 -14.42
CA GLY A 38 -19.19 6.75 -13.73
C GLY A 38 -20.01 8.01 -13.46
N VAL A 39 -20.92 7.95 -12.50
CA VAL A 39 -21.71 9.11 -12.03
C VAL A 39 -20.89 9.87 -10.98
N ALA A 40 -20.80 11.20 -11.10
CA ALA A 40 -20.08 12.07 -10.19
C ALA A 40 -20.81 13.42 -10.03
N ASP A 41 -20.64 14.08 -8.88
CA ASP A 41 -21.29 15.36 -8.61
C ASP A 41 -20.59 16.55 -9.29
N THR A 42 -19.42 16.33 -9.87
CA THR A 42 -18.63 17.38 -10.57
C THR A 42 -18.22 16.93 -11.97
N GLU A 43 -18.19 17.87 -12.93
CA GLU A 43 -17.89 17.63 -14.36
C GLU A 43 -16.55 16.95 -14.63
N LYS A 44 -15.58 17.17 -13.74
CA LYS A 44 -14.23 16.64 -13.91
C LYS A 44 -14.21 15.21 -13.41
N ALA A 45 -13.83 14.27 -14.28
CA ALA A 45 -13.42 12.93 -13.88
C ALA A 45 -12.16 13.06 -13.02
N GLY A 46 -12.34 13.38 -11.75
CA GLY A 46 -11.31 13.36 -10.74
C GLY A 46 -10.97 11.91 -10.50
N VAL A 47 -9.99 11.38 -11.24
CA VAL A 47 -9.06 10.51 -10.53
C VAL A 47 -8.38 11.49 -9.57
N PRO A 48 -8.59 11.41 -8.25
CA PRO A 48 -7.83 12.24 -7.35
C PRO A 48 -6.36 11.91 -7.64
N ASP A 49 -5.58 12.89 -8.06
CA ASP A 49 -4.15 12.84 -7.81
C ASP A 49 -4.07 12.81 -6.28
N ILE A 50 -3.93 11.60 -5.71
CA ILE A 50 -3.79 11.38 -4.27
C ILE A 50 -2.45 12.00 -3.87
N LYS A 51 -2.45 13.32 -3.73
CA LYS A 51 -1.55 14.02 -2.85
C LYS A 51 -2.20 13.91 -1.48
N SER A 52 -1.68 12.96 -0.70
CA SER A 52 -1.68 13.02 0.76
C SER A 52 -3.06 13.37 1.34
N ILE A 53 -3.96 12.40 1.33
CA ILE A 53 -5.14 12.51 2.17
C ILE A 53 -4.66 12.21 3.58
N ASP A 54 -4.43 13.25 4.38
CA ASP A 54 -4.27 13.12 5.83
C ASP A 54 -5.65 12.73 6.40
N PHE A 55 -5.93 11.42 6.38
CA PHE A 55 -7.03 10.86 7.12
C PHE A 55 -6.65 10.87 8.60
N GLU A 56 -7.18 11.83 9.37
CA GLU A 56 -7.25 11.68 10.82
C GLU A 56 -8.29 10.61 11.13
N VAL A 57 -7.83 9.37 11.24
CA VAL A 57 -8.62 8.25 11.75
C VAL A 57 -8.74 8.44 13.26
N GLU A 58 -9.90 8.89 13.73
CA GLU A 58 -10.24 8.80 15.15
C GLU A 58 -10.40 7.32 15.52
N GLU A 59 -9.41 6.78 16.23
CA GLU A 59 -9.44 5.44 16.79
C GLU A 59 -10.49 5.34 17.91
N LEU A 60 -11.65 4.77 17.57
CA LEU A 60 -12.55 4.16 18.54
C LEU A 60 -11.89 2.86 19.04
N PHE A 61 -11.24 2.98 20.19
CA PHE A 61 -10.59 1.92 20.97
C PHE A 61 -11.42 0.63 21.09
N GLU A 62 -10.77 -0.51 20.90
CA GLU A 62 -10.96 -1.72 21.71
C GLU A 62 -9.60 -2.44 21.86
N GLU A 63 -9.31 -2.91 23.07
CA GLU A 63 -7.99 -3.11 23.72
C GLU A 63 -7.13 -4.29 23.22
N GLU A 64 -5.82 -4.06 23.00
CA GLU A 64 -4.63 -4.67 23.67
C GLU A 64 -3.34 -4.37 22.83
N PRO A 65 -2.14 -4.27 23.45
CA PRO A 65 -1.03 -3.46 22.91
C PRO A 65 -0.01 -4.25 22.09
N GLU A 66 0.18 -3.90 20.81
CA GLU A 66 1.43 -4.18 20.09
C GLU A 66 1.87 -2.94 19.28
N GLU A 67 3.15 -2.60 19.42
CA GLU A 67 3.77 -1.33 19.05
C GLU A 67 3.77 -1.08 17.53
N VAL A 68 3.22 0.06 17.12
CA VAL A 68 3.14 0.53 15.72
C VAL A 68 4.45 1.23 15.34
N ILE A 69 5.18 0.67 14.36
CA ILE A 69 6.44 1.21 13.82
C ILE A 69 6.12 2.01 12.55
N GLU A 70 6.61 3.25 12.49
CA GLU A 70 6.46 4.18 11.35
C GLU A 70 7.11 3.63 10.06
N GLU A 71 6.32 3.49 8.99
CA GLU A 71 6.79 3.05 7.68
C GLU A 71 7.58 4.16 6.95
N SER A 72 8.91 4.11 7.07
CA SER A 72 9.84 4.69 6.08
C SER A 72 9.99 3.70 4.90
N PRO A 73 10.58 4.04 3.73
CA PRO A 73 10.69 3.10 2.62
C PRO A 73 11.61 1.92 3.01
N GLU A 74 11.02 0.86 3.55
CA GLU A 74 11.75 -0.24 4.15
C GLU A 74 12.33 -1.11 3.04
N ILE A 75 13.63 -0.96 2.81
CA ILE A 75 14.39 -1.95 2.07
C ILE A 75 14.31 -3.24 2.90
N PRO A 76 13.73 -4.33 2.37
CA PRO A 76 13.53 -5.54 3.15
C PRO A 76 14.88 -6.15 3.53
N LEU A 77 14.96 -6.74 4.73
CA LEU A 77 16.20 -7.31 5.28
C LEU A 77 16.83 -8.38 4.37
N ILE A 78 16.00 -9.06 3.56
CA ILE A 78 16.45 -10.04 2.57
C ILE A 78 17.38 -9.47 1.49
N ASN A 79 17.36 -8.14 1.28
CA ASN A 79 18.26 -7.48 0.34
C ASN A 79 19.69 -7.33 0.89
N VAL A 80 19.89 -7.51 2.20
CA VAL A 80 21.21 -7.50 2.82
C VAL A 80 21.97 -8.76 2.39
N LYS A 81 23.16 -8.56 1.82
CA LYS A 81 24.00 -9.65 1.35
C LYS A 81 24.31 -10.64 2.48
N GLY A 82 23.89 -11.89 2.29
CA GLY A 82 24.12 -12.98 3.25
C GLY A 82 22.95 -13.25 4.19
N ILE A 83 21.86 -12.48 4.12
CA ILE A 83 20.58 -12.79 4.78
C ILE A 83 19.70 -13.52 3.76
N GLY A 84 19.29 -14.75 4.08
CA GLY A 84 18.30 -15.49 3.31
C GLY A 84 16.89 -15.33 3.88
N ALA A 85 15.87 -15.80 3.17
CA ALA A 85 14.46 -15.71 3.60
C ALA A 85 14.23 -16.23 5.03
N GLY A 86 14.70 -17.44 5.33
CA GLY A 86 14.55 -18.00 6.68
C GLY A 86 15.36 -17.27 7.77
N THR A 87 16.40 -16.52 7.40
CA THR A 87 17.13 -15.69 8.36
C THR A 87 16.43 -14.35 8.58
N ALA A 88 15.83 -13.78 7.53
CA ALA A 88 15.02 -12.57 7.63
C ALA A 88 13.79 -12.79 8.51
N GLU A 89 13.07 -13.91 8.32
CA GLU A 89 11.91 -14.26 9.15
C GLU A 89 12.28 -14.41 10.64
N ASN A 90 13.39 -15.09 10.95
CA ASN A 90 13.90 -15.18 12.34
C ASN A 90 14.30 -13.80 12.91
N LEU A 91 14.79 -12.88 12.08
CA LEU A 91 15.12 -11.53 12.53
C LEU A 91 13.85 -10.73 12.85
N GLU A 92 12.84 -10.84 11.99
CA GLU A 92 11.52 -10.22 12.16
C GLU A 92 10.81 -10.74 13.42
N GLU A 93 10.82 -12.06 13.67
CA GLU A 93 10.28 -12.68 14.89
C GLU A 93 10.97 -12.16 16.18
N HIS A 94 12.21 -11.69 16.06
CA HIS A 94 12.99 -11.13 17.17
C HIS A 94 12.96 -9.59 17.22
N GLY A 95 12.03 -8.95 16.49
CA GLY A 95 11.81 -7.51 16.50
C GLY A 95 12.78 -6.71 15.62
N ILE A 96 13.56 -7.38 14.79
CA ILE A 96 14.44 -6.74 13.81
C ILE A 96 13.72 -6.78 12.48
N THR A 97 12.88 -5.78 12.24
CA THR A 97 12.08 -5.63 11.01
C THR A 97 12.78 -4.77 9.96
N SER A 98 13.57 -3.78 10.39
CA SER A 98 14.19 -2.80 9.50
C SER A 98 15.72 -2.86 9.53
N ILE A 99 16.36 -2.42 8.43
CA ILE A 99 17.83 -2.37 8.33
C ILE A 99 18.45 -1.49 9.43
N GLU A 100 17.78 -0.41 9.82
CA GLU A 100 18.25 0.43 10.93
C GLU A 100 18.27 -0.33 12.27
N ASN A 101 17.24 -1.13 12.55
CA ASN A 101 17.16 -1.96 13.75
C ASN A 101 18.30 -2.99 13.74
N LEU A 102 18.61 -3.58 12.59
CA LEU A 102 19.75 -4.48 12.43
C LEU A 102 21.10 -3.78 12.74
N ILE A 103 21.28 -2.53 12.29
CA ILE A 103 22.52 -1.76 12.52
C ILE A 103 22.65 -1.30 13.97
N LYS A 104 21.54 -0.91 14.63
CA LYS A 104 21.54 -0.42 16.02
C LYS A 104 21.68 -1.55 17.05
N SER A 105 21.27 -2.76 16.69
CA SER A 105 21.30 -3.94 17.57
C SER A 105 22.71 -4.48 17.79
N ASP A 106 22.92 -5.16 18.93
CA ASP A 106 24.19 -5.79 19.26
C ASP A 106 24.38 -7.14 18.51
N PRO A 107 25.53 -7.37 17.87
CA PRO A 107 25.77 -8.59 17.10
C PRO A 107 25.86 -9.87 17.95
N GLU A 108 26.22 -9.79 19.23
CA GLU A 108 26.23 -10.95 20.13
C GLU A 108 24.82 -11.35 20.56
N GLU A 109 23.94 -10.36 20.77
CA GLU A 109 22.52 -10.62 21.06
C GLU A 109 21.81 -11.29 19.89
N ILE A 110 22.01 -10.79 18.67
CA ILE A 110 21.43 -11.38 17.46
C ILE A 110 21.95 -12.80 17.25
N ALA A 111 23.26 -13.01 17.40
CA ALA A 111 23.86 -14.34 17.24
C ALA A 111 23.41 -15.33 18.33
N SER A 112 23.05 -14.85 19.51
CA SER A 112 22.54 -15.70 20.60
C SER A 112 21.07 -16.09 20.39
N LYS A 113 20.28 -15.20 19.78
CA LYS A 113 18.87 -15.45 19.46
C LYS A 113 18.70 -16.37 18.25
N ILE A 114 19.54 -16.19 17.21
CA ILE A 114 19.41 -16.94 15.96
C ILE A 114 20.38 -18.13 15.94
N SER A 115 19.83 -19.34 16.00
CA SER A 115 20.62 -20.57 15.96
C SER A 115 21.43 -20.69 14.64
N GLY A 116 22.71 -21.03 14.74
CA GLY A 116 23.58 -21.24 13.57
C GLY A 116 24.20 -19.96 12.97
N VAL A 117 24.01 -18.80 13.62
CA VAL A 117 24.64 -17.54 13.26
C VAL A 117 25.74 -17.21 14.25
N SER A 118 26.91 -16.80 13.76
CA SER A 118 27.99 -16.28 14.60
C SER A 118 27.96 -14.76 14.61
N SER A 119 28.44 -14.13 15.70
CA SER A 119 28.56 -12.67 15.79
C SER A 119 29.32 -12.07 14.60
N LYS A 120 30.32 -12.78 14.09
CA LYS A 120 31.06 -12.39 12.87
C LYS A 120 30.15 -12.27 11.64
N LYS A 121 29.19 -13.19 11.43
CA LYS A 121 28.22 -13.08 10.32
C LYS A 121 27.30 -11.88 10.51
N VAL A 122 26.87 -11.60 11.73
CA VAL A 122 26.01 -10.45 12.01
C VAL A 122 26.74 -9.14 11.70
N ILE A 123 28.03 -9.04 12.02
CA ILE A 123 28.86 -7.87 11.66
C ILE A 123 28.95 -7.71 10.14
N GLU A 124 29.09 -8.80 9.38
CA GLU A 124 29.09 -8.76 7.90
C GLU A 124 27.74 -8.25 7.36
N TRP A 125 26.62 -8.66 7.96
CA TRP A 125 25.29 -8.17 7.62
C TRP A 125 25.14 -6.68 7.93
N GLN A 126 25.55 -6.24 9.12
CA GLN A 126 25.51 -4.83 9.51
C GLN A 126 26.36 -3.94 8.60
N THR A 127 27.52 -4.44 8.16
CA THR A 127 28.39 -3.73 7.21
C THR A 127 27.71 -3.60 5.85
N SER A 128 27.15 -4.70 5.34
CA SER A 128 26.42 -4.70 4.06
C SER A 128 25.16 -3.82 4.11
N ALA A 129 24.48 -3.80 5.26
CA ALA A 129 23.35 -2.93 5.55
C ALA A 129 23.74 -1.43 5.52
N LYS A 130 24.87 -1.06 6.14
CA LYS A 130 25.41 0.30 6.08
C LYS A 130 25.74 0.72 4.64
N GLU A 131 26.35 -0.17 3.86
CA GLU A 131 26.62 0.08 2.44
C GLU A 131 25.34 0.31 1.62
N LEU A 132 24.26 -0.41 1.90
CA LEU A 132 22.97 -0.26 1.22
C LEU A 132 22.33 1.11 1.48
N ILE A 133 22.40 1.61 2.71
CA ILE A 133 21.85 2.93 3.07
C ILE A 133 22.87 4.05 2.80
N LYS A 134 24.11 3.71 2.39
CA LYS A 134 25.23 4.65 2.19
C LYS A 134 25.51 5.50 3.43
N ILE A 135 25.44 4.90 4.61
CA ILE A 135 25.76 5.50 5.91
C ILE A 135 27.15 5.04 6.37
#